data_AF-A0A2Z5EAG4-F1
#
_entry.id   AF-A0A2Z5EAG4-F1
#
_cell.length_a   1.000
_cell.length_b   1.000
_cell.length_c   1.000
_cell.angle_alpha   90.00
_cell.angle_beta   90.00
_cell.angle_gamma   90.00
#
_symmetry.space_group_name_H-M   'P 1'
#
loop_
_entity.id
_entity.type
_entity.pdbx_description
1 polymer ?
#
loop_
_entity_poly.entity_id
_entity_poly.type
_entity_poly.pdbx_seq_one_letter_code
_entity_poly.pdbx_strand_id
1 'polypeptide(L)' 'MTANALRRYSVGNRTPGITKPDGSLRDIVVSRTRPQDPDVVWLPSPEAPFYLMMRLYGPGESIQTGRWKPPAIVPQPR' A
#
# COMPACT_ATOMS: atom_id res chain seq x y z
N MET A 1 4.54 12.78 7.60
CA MET A 1 4.18 12.66 6.18
C MET A 1 5.10 13.58 5.38
N THR A 2 5.56 13.17 4.20
CA THR A 2 6.52 13.93 3.38
C THR A 2 5.88 14.33 2.06
N ALA A 3 5.94 15.60 1.71
CA ALA A 3 5.30 16.17 0.52
C ALA A 3 5.63 15.40 -0.77
N ASN A 4 4.62 15.22 -1.64
CA ASN A 4 4.76 14.62 -2.96
C ASN A 4 3.73 15.20 -3.94
N ALA A 5 3.98 15.05 -5.24
CA ALA A 5 3.16 15.63 -6.31
C ALA A 5 1.69 15.16 -6.29
N LEU A 6 1.42 13.95 -5.78
CA LEU A 6 0.06 13.41 -5.68
C LEU A 6 -0.66 13.81 -4.38
N ARG A 7 0.03 14.48 -3.44
CA ARG A 7 -0.42 14.71 -2.07
C ARG A 7 -0.97 13.42 -1.41
N ARG A 8 -0.39 12.28 -1.77
CA ARG A 8 -0.83 10.94 -1.34
C ARG A 8 0.12 10.41 -0.27
N TYR A 9 -0.42 10.08 0.88
CA TYR A 9 0.37 9.60 2.03
C TYR A 9 -0.15 8.28 2.62
N SER A 10 -1.24 7.76 2.06
CA SER A 10 -1.83 6.49 2.42
C SER A 10 -2.54 5.89 1.22
N VAL A 11 -2.67 4.57 1.23
CA VAL A 11 -3.49 3.78 0.32
C VAL A 11 -4.30 2.81 1.19
N GLY A 12 -5.54 2.57 0.82
CA GLY A 12 -6.41 1.63 1.53
C GLY A 12 -7.68 1.36 0.75
N ASN A 13 -8.65 0.70 1.38
CA ASN A 13 -9.91 0.31 0.75
C ASN A 13 -10.73 1.46 0.13
N ARG A 14 -10.47 2.71 0.53
CA ARG A 14 -11.12 3.91 -0.03
C ARG A 14 -10.34 4.54 -1.19
N THR A 15 -9.19 3.99 -1.57
CA THR A 15 -8.41 4.49 -2.70
C THR A 15 -9.09 4.09 -4.01
N PRO A 16 -9.45 5.04 -4.89
CA PRO A 16 -10.05 4.72 -6.17
C PRO A 16 -9.17 3.78 -6.99
N GLY A 17 -9.79 2.74 -7.56
CA GLY A 17 -9.11 1.75 -8.40
C GLY A 17 -8.31 0.68 -7.67
N ILE A 18 -8.35 0.61 -6.33
CA ILE A 18 -7.61 -0.42 -5.58
C ILE A 18 -8.18 -1.83 -5.75
N THR A 19 -9.48 -1.97 -5.99
CA THR A 19 -10.13 -3.27 -6.19
C THR A 19 -10.17 -3.61 -7.68
N LYS A 20 -9.80 -4.86 -8.02
CA LYS A 20 -9.90 -5.42 -9.37
C LYS A 20 -11.33 -5.92 -9.66
N PRO A 21 -11.71 -6.14 -10.93
CA PRO A 21 -13.04 -6.64 -11.28
C PRO A 21 -13.41 -8.00 -10.66
N ASP A 22 -12.40 -8.82 -10.35
CA ASP A 22 -12.57 -10.13 -9.69
C ASP A 22 -12.72 -10.02 -8.15
N GLY A 23 -12.70 -8.80 -7.60
CA GLY A 23 -12.81 -8.53 -6.16
C GLY A 23 -11.50 -8.57 -5.39
N SER A 24 -10.38 -8.95 -6.03
CA SER A 24 -9.06 -8.91 -5.41
C SER A 24 -8.52 -7.47 -5.31
N LEU A 25 -7.45 -7.27 -4.54
CA LEU A 25 -6.78 -5.97 -4.44
C LEU A 25 -5.62 -5.90 -5.45
N ARG A 26 -5.41 -4.71 -6.01
CA ARG A 26 -4.19 -4.35 -6.74
C ARG A 26 -3.02 -4.27 -5.78
N ASP A 27 -1.84 -4.59 -6.31
CA ASP A 27 -0.60 -4.41 -5.56
C ASP A 27 -0.34 -2.93 -5.29
N ILE A 28 0.24 -2.65 -4.12
CA ILE A 28 0.67 -1.31 -3.73
C ILE A 28 2.17 -1.22 -3.94
N VAL A 29 2.60 -0.38 -4.86
CA VAL A 29 4.03 -0.12 -5.08
C VAL A 29 4.42 1.16 -4.35
N VAL A 30 5.40 1.02 -3.45
CA VAL A 30 5.98 2.13 -2.70
C VAL A 30 7.30 2.53 -3.36
N SER A 31 7.33 3.69 -3.99
CA SER A 31 8.49 4.12 -4.78
C SER A 31 8.57 5.64 -4.89
N ARG A 32 9.78 6.18 -5.08
CA ARG A 32 10.00 7.61 -5.32
C ARG A 32 9.50 8.05 -6.69
N THR A 33 9.74 7.23 -7.70
CA THR A 33 9.30 7.46 -9.09
C THR A 33 8.03 6.68 -9.39
N ARG A 34 7.22 7.20 -10.30
CA ARG A 34 5.99 6.55 -10.74
C ARG A 34 6.33 5.20 -11.40
N PRO A 35 5.73 4.08 -10.96
CA PRO A 35 5.85 2.79 -11.63
C PRO A 35 5.25 2.86 -13.05
N GLN A 36 5.81 2.07 -13.97
CA GLN A 36 5.30 1.97 -15.34
C GLN A 36 4.10 1.02 -15.44
N ASP A 37 4.00 0.06 -14.52
CA ASP A 37 2.90 -0.89 -14.46
C ASP A 37 1.57 -0.17 -14.19
N PRO A 38 0.59 -0.24 -15.11
CA PRO A 38 -0.72 0.37 -14.92
C PRO A 38 -1.62 -0.43 -13.95
N ASP A 39 -1.28 -1.68 -13.62
CA ASP A 39 -2.09 -2.57 -12.78
C ASP A 39 -1.87 -2.36 -11.28
N VAL A 40 -0.94 -1.47 -10.88
CA VAL A 40 -0.59 -1.19 -9.47
C VAL A 40 -1.13 0.14 -8.96
N VAL A 41 -1.32 0.23 -7.65
CA VAL A 41 -1.58 1.50 -6.95
C VAL A 41 -0.29 2.06 -6.40
N TRP A 42 0.13 3.21 -6.91
CA TRP A 42 1.35 3.87 -6.46
C TRP A 42 1.16 4.66 -5.16
N LEU A 43 2.05 4.43 -4.19
CA LEU A 43 2.24 5.24 -2.99
C LEU A 43 3.64 5.90 -3.02
N PRO A 44 3.73 7.23 -3.22
CA PRO A 44 5.01 7.92 -3.27
C PRO A 44 5.81 7.77 -1.97
N SER A 45 7.10 7.43 -2.10
CA SER A 45 8.04 7.39 -0.97
C SER A 45 9.02 8.57 -0.99
N PRO A 46 9.53 9.00 0.17
CA PRO A 46 10.64 9.95 0.23
C PRO A 46 11.97 9.29 -0.19
N GLU A 47 12.99 10.11 -0.37
CA GLU A 47 14.38 9.65 -0.58
C GLU A 47 15.08 9.26 0.74
N ALA A 48 14.62 9.81 1.87
CA ALA A 48 15.13 9.50 3.19
C ALA A 48 14.54 8.20 3.76
N PRO A 49 15.17 7.58 4.80
CA PRO A 49 14.60 6.45 5.51
C PRO A 49 13.16 6.72 5.99
N PHE A 50 12.30 5.73 5.84
CA PHE A 50 10.90 5.82 6.24
C PHE A 50 10.41 4.45 6.74
N TYR A 51 9.22 4.45 7.34
CA TYR A 51 8.51 3.25 7.74
C TYR A 51 7.08 3.29 7.22
N LEU A 52 6.48 2.12 7.07
CA LEU A 52 5.07 1.96 6.72
C LEU A 52 4.27 1.58 7.96
N MET A 53 3.01 2.02 8.01
CA MET A 53 2.08 1.72 9.09
C MET A 53 0.77 1.22 8.50
N MET A 54 0.42 -0.04 8.77
CA MET A 54 -0.88 -0.60 8.41
C MET A 54 -1.88 -0.33 9.53
N ARG A 55 -3.08 0.14 9.17
CA ARG A 55 -4.19 0.36 10.11
C ARG A 55 -5.37 -0.49 9.72
N LEU A 56 -5.95 -1.18 10.71
CA LEU A 56 -7.11 -2.04 10.57
C LEU A 56 -8.18 -1.51 11.53
N TYR A 57 -9.36 -1.21 11.00
CA TYR A 57 -10.46 -0.61 11.78
C TYR A 57 -11.56 -1.66 11.97
N GLY A 58 -11.84 -2.01 13.22
CA GLY A 58 -12.72 -3.15 13.55
C GLY A 58 -12.19 -4.50 13.05
N PRO A 59 -10.91 -4.86 13.31
CA PRO A 59 -10.35 -6.12 12.81
C PRO A 59 -11.06 -7.32 13.43
N GLY A 60 -11.24 -8.39 12.65
CA GLY A 60 -11.73 -9.68 13.16
C GLY A 60 -10.71 -10.36 14.10
N GLU A 61 -11.16 -11.41 14.78
CA GLU A 61 -10.38 -12.11 15.82
C GLU A 61 -9.04 -12.67 15.31
N SER A 62 -8.97 -13.15 14.07
CA SER A 62 -7.73 -13.69 13.48
C SER A 62 -6.60 -12.66 13.42
N ILE A 63 -6.93 -11.38 13.23
CA ILE A 63 -5.98 -10.27 13.24
C ILE A 63 -5.64 -9.90 14.68
N GLN A 64 -6.64 -9.78 15.56
CA GLN A 64 -6.45 -9.40 16.96
C GLN A 64 -5.55 -10.38 17.72
N THR A 65 -5.69 -11.68 17.41
CA THR A 65 -4.87 -12.76 17.97
C THR A 65 -3.55 -12.97 17.23
N GLY A 66 -3.32 -12.23 16.14
CA GLY A 66 -2.11 -12.32 15.33
C GLY A 66 -1.96 -13.61 14.53
N ARG A 67 -3.02 -14.42 14.39
CA ARG A 67 -3.06 -15.60 13.51
C ARG A 67 -2.92 -15.21 12.05
N TRP A 68 -3.62 -14.16 11.64
CA TRP A 68 -3.40 -13.53 10.34
C TRP A 68 -2.17 -12.63 10.40
N LYS A 69 -1.32 -12.69 9.37
CA LYS A 69 -0.18 -11.81 9.19
C LYS A 69 -0.39 -10.92 7.96
N PRO A 70 0.02 -9.64 8.02
CA PRO A 70 -0.03 -8.77 6.86
C PRO A 70 0.87 -9.31 5.73
N PRO A 71 0.53 -9.03 4.46
CA PRO A 71 1.43 -9.30 3.34
C PRO A 71 2.81 -8.69 3.58
N ALA A 72 3.86 -9.43 3.22
CA ALA A 72 5.22 -8.95 3.32
C ALA A 72 5.48 -7.81 2.33
N ILE A 73 6.35 -6.87 2.72
CA ILE A 73 6.89 -5.87 1.79
C ILE A 73 8.02 -6.54 1.02
N VAL A 74 7.84 -6.69 -0.29
CA VAL A 74 8.82 -7.32 -1.18
C VAL A 74 9.58 -6.25 -1.97
N PRO A 75 10.93 -6.24 -1.95
CA PRO A 75 11.71 -5.41 -2.84
C PRO A 75 11.39 -5.74 -4.29
N GLN A 76 11.09 -4.73 -5.10
CA GLN A 76 10.94 -4.92 -6.53
C GLN A 76 12.33 -4.89 -7.20
N PRO A 77 12.56 -5.72 -8.24
CA PRO A 77 13.76 -5.60 -9.05
C PRO A 77 13.85 -4.20 -9.67
N ARG A 78 15.07 -3.69 -9.82
CA ARG A 78 15.32 -2.38 -10.45
C ARG A 78 15.13 -2.44 -11.96
#